data_AF-A0A6I1GI24-F1
#
_entry.id   AF-A0A6I1GI24-F1
#
_cell.length_a   1.000
_cell.length_b   1.000
_cell.length_c   1.000
_cell.angle_alpha   90.00
_cell.angle_beta   90.00
_cell.angle_gamma   90.00
#
_symmetry.space_group_name_H-M   'P 1'
#
loop_
_entity.id
_entity.type
_entity.pdbx_description
1 polymer ?
#
loop_
_entity_poly.entity_id
_entity_poly.type
_entity_poly.pdbx_seq_one_letter_code
_entity_poly.pdbx_strand_id
1 'polypeptide(L)'
;MGYIEMPHDSSDDKPSEPRKPAEDQYEWASSLPYTVEFRGDRWCTWTVIGIGLCVVYGVVDALGGSLVTFDNMLFIMLLMAVVAALVAVCGGLATYQLYQYRKAACEAGFEPRDIAPRGWVMSIVLLVLGIGSTLLWISPLLAAMS
;
A
#
# COMPACT_ATOMS: atom_id res chain seq x y z
N MET A 1 -59.84 33.82 23.45
CA MET A 1 -58.88 33.99 22.34
C MET A 1 -57.52 33.56 22.87
N GLY A 2 -57.17 32.30 22.67
CA GLY A 2 -55.87 31.74 23.07
C GLY A 2 -54.94 31.74 21.86
N TYR A 3 -53.74 32.28 22.03
CA TYR A 3 -52.68 32.23 21.04
C TYR A 3 -52.05 30.84 21.06
N ILE A 4 -51.93 30.20 19.90
CA ILE A 4 -51.15 28.97 19.71
C ILE A 4 -49.78 29.42 19.21
N GLU A 5 -48.77 29.37 20.08
CA GLU A 5 -47.37 29.46 19.68
C GLU A 5 -46.99 28.16 18.94
N MET A 6 -46.64 28.29 17.66
CA MET A 6 -46.01 27.20 16.92
C MET A 6 -44.50 27.22 17.21
N PRO A 7 -43.88 26.08 17.56
CA PRO A 7 -42.45 26.01 17.77
C PRO A 7 -41.70 26.30 16.46
N HIS A 8 -40.74 27.21 16.58
CA HIS A 8 -39.78 27.60 15.57
C HIS A 8 -38.89 26.39 15.24
N ASP A 9 -39.11 25.74 14.09
CA ASP A 9 -38.17 24.77 13.55
C ASP A 9 -37.02 25.53 12.86
N SER A 10 -36.04 25.94 13.66
CA SER A 10 -34.76 26.45 13.16
C SER A 10 -33.92 25.26 12.74
N SER A 11 -34.21 24.71 11.56
CA SER A 11 -33.26 23.88 10.82
C SER A 11 -32.14 24.79 10.30
N ASP A 12 -31.21 25.11 11.20
CA ASP A 12 -29.87 25.56 10.84
C ASP A 12 -29.19 24.42 10.05
N ASP A 13 -29.45 24.38 8.75
CA ASP A 13 -28.64 23.66 7.76
C ASP A 13 -27.25 24.31 7.71
N LYS A 14 -26.45 24.06 8.75
CA LYS A 14 -25.01 24.24 8.66
C LYS A 14 -24.50 23.12 7.75
N PRO A 15 -23.79 23.43 6.65
CA PRO A 15 -23.07 22.40 5.92
C PRO A 15 -22.16 21.71 6.94
N SER A 16 -22.36 20.41 7.14
CA SER A 16 -21.53 19.59 7.99
C SER A 16 -20.06 19.94 7.70
N GLU A 17 -19.37 20.49 8.70
CA GLU A 17 -17.93 20.74 8.59
C GLU A 17 -17.27 19.47 8.06
N PRO A 18 -16.30 19.56 7.13
CA PRO A 18 -15.58 18.39 6.67
C PRO A 18 -15.03 17.71 7.93
N ARG A 19 -15.53 16.50 8.23
CA ARG A 19 -15.04 15.66 9.33
C ARG A 19 -13.52 15.76 9.29
N LYS A 20 -12.93 16.47 10.26
CA LYS A 20 -11.48 16.47 10.43
C LYS A 20 -11.08 14.98 10.40
N PRO A 21 -10.15 14.57 9.52
CA PRO A 21 -9.67 13.20 9.54
C PRO A 21 -9.19 12.97 10.97
N ALA A 22 -9.83 12.03 11.67
CA ALA A 22 -9.65 11.90 13.11
C ALA A 22 -8.17 11.66 13.39
N GLU A 23 -7.57 12.48 14.26
CA GLU A 23 -6.27 12.17 14.87
C GLU A 23 -6.30 10.75 15.47
N ASP A 24 -7.48 10.33 15.96
CA ASP A 24 -7.79 8.99 16.49
C ASP A 24 -7.76 7.88 15.41
N GLN A 25 -7.98 8.22 14.13
CA GLN A 25 -7.86 7.26 13.02
C GLN A 25 -6.40 6.89 12.75
N TYR A 26 -5.45 7.55 13.42
CA TYR A 26 -4.02 7.36 13.23
C TYR A 26 -3.24 7.10 14.52
N GLU A 27 -3.78 7.32 15.72
CA GLU A 27 -3.08 6.99 16.99
C GLU A 27 -2.62 5.52 17.05
N TRP A 28 -3.43 4.60 16.53
CA TRP A 28 -3.06 3.18 16.42
C TRP A 28 -1.97 2.93 15.36
N ALA A 29 -1.83 3.81 14.36
CA ALA A 29 -0.76 3.72 13.38
C ALA A 29 0.59 4.26 13.90
N SER A 30 0.62 5.02 15.02
CA SER A 30 1.88 5.41 15.68
C SER A 30 2.50 4.30 16.52
N SER A 31 1.71 3.29 16.94
CA SER A 31 2.21 2.18 17.75
C SER A 31 2.80 1.05 16.91
N LEU A 32 2.74 1.16 15.58
CA LEU A 32 3.34 0.18 14.68
C LEU A 32 4.84 0.46 14.58
N PRO A 33 5.73 -0.50 14.91
CA PRO A 33 7.18 -0.27 14.87
C PRO A 33 7.74 0.00 13.46
N TYR A 34 6.89 0.07 12.43
CA TYR A 34 7.24 0.15 11.02
C TYR A 34 6.25 1.02 10.21
N THR A 35 5.84 2.16 10.75
CA THR A 35 5.07 3.19 10.02
C THR A 35 5.90 4.43 9.80
N VAL A 36 5.88 4.94 8.57
CA VAL A 36 6.52 6.20 8.17
C VAL A 36 5.43 7.24 7.99
N GLU A 37 5.60 8.40 8.62
CA GLU A 37 4.70 9.54 8.44
C GLU A 37 5.18 10.43 7.29
N PHE A 38 4.32 10.69 6.31
CA PHE A 38 4.60 11.56 5.18
C PHE A 38 3.42 12.50 4.95
N ARG A 39 3.63 13.81 5.13
CA ARG A 39 2.61 14.85 4.97
C ARG A 39 1.31 14.62 5.77
N GLY A 40 1.42 14.05 6.97
CA GLY A 40 0.28 13.72 7.82
C GLY A 40 -0.42 12.39 7.48
N ASP A 41 0.01 11.69 6.43
CA ASP A 41 -0.42 10.33 6.13
C ASP A 41 0.60 9.32 6.66
N ARG A 42 0.14 8.25 7.33
CA ARG A 42 0.99 7.16 7.85
C ARG A 42 0.97 5.97 6.91
N TRP A 43 2.15 5.53 6.48
CA TRP A 43 2.36 4.45 5.52
C TRP A 43 3.13 3.29 6.16
N CYS A 44 2.80 2.05 5.78
CA CYS A 44 3.61 0.89 6.17
C CYS A 44 4.99 0.97 5.51
N THR A 45 6.06 0.79 6.29
CA THR A 45 7.45 0.85 5.81
C THR A 45 7.70 -0.12 4.66
N TRP A 46 7.11 -1.33 4.68
CA TRP A 46 7.22 -2.29 3.59
C TRP A 46 6.56 -1.82 2.30
N THR A 47 5.46 -1.07 2.37
CA THR A 47 4.84 -0.45 1.20
C THR A 47 5.77 0.60 0.61
N VAL A 48 6.40 1.43 1.45
CA VAL A 48 7.36 2.46 1.00
C VAL A 48 8.60 1.83 0.37
N ILE A 49 9.17 0.80 1.01
CA ILE A 49 10.29 0.02 0.46
C ILE A 49 9.88 -0.62 -0.87
N GLY A 50 8.69 -1.22 -0.94
CA GLY A 50 8.17 -1.84 -2.17
C GLY A 50 8.02 -0.83 -3.31
N ILE A 51 7.52 0.38 -3.04
CA ILE A 51 7.46 1.46 -4.04
C ILE A 51 8.88 1.84 -4.50
N GLY A 52 9.82 2.00 -3.56
CA GLY A 52 11.22 2.29 -3.89
C GLY A 52 11.84 1.19 -4.78
N LEU A 53 11.58 -0.07 -4.47
CA LEU A 53 12.02 -1.21 -5.27
C LEU A 53 11.37 -1.23 -6.67
N CYS A 54 10.10 -0.83 -6.80
CA CYS A 54 9.47 -0.64 -8.12
C CYS A 54 10.16 0.44 -8.95
N VAL A 55 10.59 1.55 -8.32
CA VAL A 55 11.35 2.59 -9.01
C VAL A 55 12.71 2.05 -9.46
N VAL A 56 13.44 1.36 -8.58
CA VAL A 56 14.71 0.72 -8.93
C VAL A 56 14.51 -0.29 -10.06
N TYR A 57 13.48 -1.12 -9.99
CA TYR A 57 13.11 -2.07 -11.04
C TYR A 57 12.91 -1.36 -12.38
N GLY A 58 12.14 -0.26 -12.42
CA GLY A 58 11.91 0.50 -13.65
C GLY A 58 13.18 1.16 -14.21
N VAL A 59 14.06 1.66 -13.33
CA VAL A 59 15.36 2.22 -13.75
C VAL A 59 16.26 1.13 -14.33
N VAL A 60 16.34 -0.04 -13.68
CA VAL A 60 17.14 -1.17 -14.15
C VAL A 60 16.56 -1.74 -15.45
N ASP A 61 15.24 -1.82 -15.61
CA ASP A 61 14.59 -2.25 -16.85
C ASP A 61 14.91 -1.30 -18.02
N ALA A 62 14.78 0.01 -17.79
CA ALA A 62 15.09 1.03 -18.78
C ALA A 62 16.57 1.04 -19.18
N LEU A 63 17.47 0.87 -18.21
CA LEU A 63 18.91 0.74 -18.47
C LEU A 63 19.25 -0.62 -19.09
N GLY A 64 18.53 -1.67 -18.73
CA GLY A 64 18.66 -3.02 -19.28
C GLY A 64 18.43 -3.02 -20.78
N GLY A 65 17.41 -2.33 -21.27
CA GLY A 65 17.20 -2.14 -22.71
C GLY A 65 18.40 -1.53 -23.46
N SER A 66 19.26 -0.76 -22.76
CA SER A 66 20.47 -0.14 -23.32
C SER A 66 21.76 -0.92 -23.03
N LEU A 67 21.80 -1.74 -21.98
CA LEU A 67 23.01 -2.43 -21.48
C LEU A 67 23.01 -3.94 -21.77
N VAL A 68 21.89 -4.49 -22.24
CA VAL A 68 21.79 -5.91 -22.63
C VAL A 68 22.67 -6.15 -23.86
N THR A 69 23.89 -6.62 -23.60
CA THR A 69 24.71 -7.37 -24.55
C THR A 69 24.46 -8.87 -24.32
N PHE A 70 24.68 -9.69 -25.36
CA PHE A 70 24.50 -11.14 -25.28
C PHE A 70 25.26 -11.78 -24.09
N ASP A 71 26.43 -11.25 -23.75
CA ASP A 71 27.28 -11.77 -22.67
C ASP A 71 26.72 -11.54 -21.26
N ASN A 72 25.93 -10.48 -21.05
CA ASN A 72 25.38 -10.12 -19.73
C ASN A 72 23.87 -10.39 -19.60
N MET A 73 23.24 -10.93 -20.65
CA MET A 73 21.80 -11.09 -20.72
C MET A 73 21.24 -11.95 -19.57
N LEU A 74 21.88 -13.09 -19.26
CA LEU A 74 21.46 -13.98 -18.18
C LEU A 74 21.57 -13.31 -16.80
N PHE A 75 22.63 -12.53 -16.59
CA PHE A 75 22.85 -11.79 -15.35
C PHE A 75 21.78 -10.72 -15.15
N ILE A 76 21.43 -9.97 -16.21
CA ILE A 76 20.38 -8.95 -16.16
C ILE A 76 19.02 -9.59 -15.89
N MET A 77 18.69 -10.70 -16.57
CA MET A 77 17.45 -11.44 -16.31
C MET A 77 17.36 -11.92 -14.85
N LEU A 78 18.45 -12.44 -14.30
CA LEU A 78 18.50 -12.86 -12.89
C LEU A 78 18.31 -11.68 -11.94
N LEU A 79 18.98 -10.56 -12.20
CA LEU A 79 18.86 -9.34 -11.41
C LEU A 79 17.41 -8.84 -11.39
N MET A 80 16.75 -8.81 -12.56
CA MET A 80 15.35 -8.40 -12.69
C MET A 80 14.40 -9.35 -11.95
N ALA A 81 14.63 -10.66 -12.04
CA ALA A 81 13.87 -11.65 -11.29
C ALA A 81 14.00 -11.46 -9.77
N VAL A 82 15.21 -11.19 -9.27
CA VAL A 82 15.46 -10.95 -7.84
C VAL A 82 14.78 -9.66 -7.37
N VAL A 83 14.91 -8.56 -8.11
CA VAL A 83 14.27 -7.29 -7.74
C VAL A 83 12.75 -7.43 -7.74
N ALA A 84 12.17 -8.09 -8.76
CA ALA A 84 10.74 -8.35 -8.82
C ALA A 84 10.25 -9.22 -7.63
N ALA A 85 11.03 -10.24 -7.25
CA ALA A 85 10.72 -11.08 -6.11
C ALA A 85 10.76 -10.29 -4.79
N LEU A 86 11.70 -9.36 -4.64
CA LEU A 86 11.77 -8.47 -3.48
C LEU A 86 10.55 -7.53 -3.39
N VAL A 87 10.06 -7.02 -4.53
CA VAL A 87 8.80 -6.25 -4.58
C VAL A 87 7.63 -7.11 -4.10
N ALA A 88 7.54 -8.37 -4.56
CA ALA A 88 6.49 -9.29 -4.14
C ALA A 88 6.54 -9.57 -2.63
N VAL A 89 7.73 -9.83 -2.09
CA VAL A 89 7.92 -10.06 -0.64
C VAL A 89 7.52 -8.82 0.16
N CYS A 90 7.94 -7.62 -0.26
CA CYS A 90 7.56 -6.38 0.42
C CYS A 90 6.05 -6.15 0.38
N GLY A 91 5.39 -6.34 -0.77
CA GLY A 91 3.94 -6.24 -0.90
C GLY A 91 3.20 -7.27 -0.03
N GLY A 92 3.74 -8.49 0.06
CA GLY A 92 3.20 -9.57 0.89
C GLY A 92 3.31 -9.27 2.38
N LEU A 93 4.50 -8.85 2.84
CA LEU A 93 4.74 -8.44 4.23
C LEU A 93 3.87 -7.24 4.62
N ALA A 94 3.78 -6.24 3.75
CA ALA A 94 2.90 -5.08 3.97
C ALA A 94 1.43 -5.52 4.10
N THR A 95 0.94 -6.37 3.19
CA THR A 95 -0.43 -6.87 3.21
C THR A 95 -0.70 -7.70 4.47
N TYR A 96 0.23 -8.58 4.86
CA TYR A 96 0.11 -9.40 6.06
C TYR A 96 0.07 -8.57 7.35
N GLN A 97 0.93 -7.56 7.46
CA GLN A 97 0.91 -6.65 8.61
C GLN A 97 -0.41 -5.89 8.68
N LEU A 98 -0.86 -5.29 7.56
CA LEU A 98 -2.15 -4.59 7.49
C LEU A 98 -3.34 -5.50 7.82
N TYR A 99 -3.28 -6.77 7.43
CA TYR A 99 -4.27 -7.78 7.80
C TYR A 99 -4.31 -8.06 9.31
N GLN A 100 -3.14 -8.29 9.93
CA GLN A 100 -3.05 -8.51 11.37
C GLN A 100 -3.59 -7.31 12.17
N TYR A 101 -3.34 -6.08 11.69
CA TYR A 101 -3.87 -4.88 12.31
C TYR A 101 -5.39 -4.79 12.21
N ARG A 102 -5.95 -5.05 11.03
CA ARG A 102 -7.40 -5.07 10.87
C ARG A 102 -8.04 -6.11 11.79
N LYS A 103 -7.41 -7.28 11.94
CA LYS A 103 -7.88 -8.31 12.85
C LYS A 103 -7.90 -7.83 14.31
N ALA A 104 -6.79 -7.25 14.80
CA ALA A 104 -6.70 -6.73 16.17
C ALA A 104 -7.70 -5.58 16.43
N ALA A 105 -7.92 -4.71 15.45
CA ALA A 105 -8.85 -3.59 15.59
C ALA A 105 -10.33 -4.05 15.57
N CYS A 106 -10.67 -5.08 14.76
CA CYS A 106 -11.97 -5.74 14.85
C CYS A 106 -12.19 -6.40 16.21
N GLU A 107 -11.17 -7.05 16.78
CA GLU A 107 -11.23 -7.66 18.13
C GLU A 107 -11.42 -6.60 19.23
N ALA A 108 -10.90 -5.39 19.03
CA ALA A 108 -11.12 -4.24 19.92
C ALA A 108 -12.49 -3.53 19.71
N GLY A 109 -13.34 -4.02 18.82
CA GLY A 109 -14.70 -3.53 18.62
C GLY A 109 -14.85 -2.36 17.65
N PHE A 110 -13.80 -2.02 16.88
CA PHE A 110 -13.89 -0.99 15.84
C PHE A 110 -14.55 -1.54 14.56
N GLU A 111 -15.34 -0.72 13.87
CA GLU A 111 -15.95 -1.13 12.61
C GLU A 111 -14.90 -1.26 11.49
N PRO A 112 -14.86 -2.39 10.75
CA PRO A 112 -13.84 -2.65 9.72
C PRO A 112 -13.80 -1.61 8.60
N ARG A 113 -14.91 -0.88 8.40
CA ARG A 113 -15.09 0.10 7.33
C ARG A 113 -14.37 1.41 7.63
N ASP A 114 -14.18 1.72 8.92
CA ASP A 114 -13.50 2.94 9.38
C ASP A 114 -11.98 2.74 9.56
N ILE A 115 -11.51 1.50 9.54
CA ILE A 115 -10.11 1.14 9.83
C ILE A 115 -9.31 0.85 8.56
N ALA A 116 -9.91 0.89 7.37
CA ALA A 116 -9.21 0.53 6.13
C ALA A 116 -7.92 1.38 5.98
N PRO A 117 -6.73 0.80 6.25
CA PRO A 117 -5.51 1.60 6.33
C PRO A 117 -5.19 2.12 4.93
N ARG A 118 -4.96 3.43 4.81
CA ARG A 118 -4.40 4.01 3.59
C ARG A 118 -3.09 3.26 3.30
N GLY A 119 -2.99 2.64 2.12
CA GLY A 119 -1.86 1.78 1.75
C GLY A 119 -2.15 0.27 1.69
N TRP A 120 -3.32 -0.20 2.12
CA TRP A 120 -3.75 -1.60 1.90
C TRP A 120 -3.85 -1.91 0.40
N VAL A 121 -4.58 -1.09 -0.33
CA VAL A 121 -4.76 -1.26 -1.79
C VAL A 121 -3.40 -1.22 -2.49
N MET A 122 -2.52 -0.29 -2.10
CA MET A 122 -1.17 -0.21 -2.67
C MET A 122 -0.33 -1.46 -2.36
N SER A 123 -0.42 -2.02 -1.16
CA SER A 123 0.30 -3.24 -0.79
C SER A 123 -0.15 -4.45 -1.63
N ILE A 124 -1.45 -4.57 -1.92
CA ILE A 124 -1.98 -5.60 -2.82
C ILE A 124 -1.49 -5.36 -4.24
N VAL A 125 -1.55 -4.12 -4.73
CA VAL A 125 -1.06 -3.78 -6.08
C VAL A 125 0.42 -4.12 -6.22
N LEU A 126 1.25 -3.75 -5.23
CA LEU A 126 2.68 -4.11 -5.21
C LEU A 126 2.89 -5.61 -5.18
N LEU A 127 2.10 -6.36 -4.41
CA LEU A 127 2.18 -7.82 -4.37
C LEU A 127 1.86 -8.43 -5.73
N VAL A 128 0.76 -8.02 -6.37
CA VAL A 128 0.35 -8.53 -7.68
C VAL A 128 1.37 -8.18 -8.76
N LEU A 129 1.84 -6.92 -8.79
CA LEU A 129 2.88 -6.48 -9.72
C LEU A 129 4.19 -7.23 -9.51
N GLY A 130 4.59 -7.41 -8.25
CA GLY A 130 5.79 -8.17 -7.88
C GLY A 130 5.71 -9.62 -8.34
N ILE A 131 4.60 -10.31 -8.05
CA ILE A 131 4.40 -11.71 -8.48
C ILE A 131 4.39 -11.81 -10.01
N GLY A 132 3.59 -10.98 -10.69
CA GLY A 132 3.49 -10.98 -12.14
C GLY A 132 4.84 -10.71 -12.81
N SER A 133 5.58 -9.72 -12.32
CA SER A 133 6.93 -9.39 -12.81
C SER A 133 7.93 -10.52 -12.54
N THR A 134 7.88 -11.14 -11.35
CA THR A 134 8.76 -12.26 -11.01
C THR A 134 8.56 -13.42 -11.99
N LEU A 135 7.31 -13.76 -12.30
CA LEU A 135 7.00 -14.81 -13.27
C LEU A 135 7.51 -14.46 -14.68
N LEU A 136 7.38 -13.20 -15.11
CA LEU A 136 7.89 -12.74 -16.41
C LEU A 136 9.39 -12.95 -16.59
N TRP A 137 10.19 -12.78 -15.53
CA TRP A 137 11.64 -12.93 -15.60
C TRP A 137 12.13 -14.35 -15.28
N ILE A 138 11.44 -15.09 -14.42
CA ILE A 138 11.84 -16.48 -14.09
C ILE A 138 11.59 -17.42 -15.26
N SER A 139 10.49 -17.27 -16.01
CA SER A 139 10.17 -18.15 -17.14
C SER A 139 11.28 -18.25 -18.21
N PRO A 140 11.81 -17.14 -18.77
CA PRO A 140 12.91 -17.20 -19.73
C PRO A 140 14.23 -17.67 -19.09
N LEU A 141 14.44 -17.37 -17.79
CA LEU A 141 15.63 -17.83 -17.07
C LEU A 141 15.66 -19.35 -16.93
N LEU A 142 14.52 -19.97 -16.60
CA LEU A 142 14.39 -21.42 -16.53
C LEU A 142 14.58 -22.07 -17.91
N ALA A 143 14.05 -21.45 -18.97
CA ALA A 143 14.21 -21.93 -20.35
C ALA A 143 15.67 -21.83 -20.84
N ALA A 144 16.45 -20.86 -20.35
CA ALA A 144 17.87 -20.74 -20.67
C ALA A 144 18.76 -21.73 -19.91
N MET A 145 18.26 -22.33 -18.83
CA MET A 145 18.98 -23.31 -18.00
C MET A 145 18.68 -24.77 -18.34
N SER A 146 17.65 -25.04 -19.15
CA SER A 146 17.25 -26.36 -19.64
C SER A 146 17.89 -26.70 -20.97
#